data_AF-A0A383ZK26-F1
#
_entry.id   AF-A0A383ZK26-F1
#
_cell.length_a   1.000
_cell.length_b   1.000
_cell.length_c   1.000
_cell.angle_alpha   90.00
_cell.angle_beta   90.00
_cell.angle_gamma   90.00
#
_symmetry.space_group_name_H-M   'P 1'
#
loop_
_entity.id
_entity.type
_entity.pdbx_description
1 polymer ?
#
loop_
_entity_poly.entity_id
_entity_poly.type
_entity_poly.pdbx_seq_one_letter_code
_entity_poly.pdbx_strand_id
1 'polypeptide(L)'
;VDCRDRGLPSVPDPFPLDVRKLLVAGNRIQHIPEGFFIFYGDLVYLDFRNNSLRSLEEGTFSGSAKLAFLDLSYNNLTQLGAGAFRSAGRLVKLSLANNNLTGVHEAAFETLESLQVLELNDNNLRSLNVAALAALPALRTLRLDGNPWLCDCDFAHLFSWIQENVSKLPKVFGTWISEIILWGLGPSTGGSVASCGLQDTAHSPRGEI
;
A
#
# COMPACT_ATOMS: atom_id res chain seq x y z
N VAL A 1 9.53 7.57 -20.70
CA VAL A 1 9.95 6.28 -21.27
C VAL A 1 8.87 5.24 -20.99
N ASP A 2 8.40 4.56 -22.03
CA ASP A 2 7.37 3.51 -21.93
C ASP A 2 7.96 2.16 -22.37
N CYS A 3 7.95 1.22 -21.43
CA CYS A 3 8.54 -0.12 -21.50
C CYS A 3 7.57 -1.20 -21.03
N ARG A 4 6.26 -0.94 -21.10
CA ARG A 4 5.24 -1.89 -20.66
C ARG A 4 5.18 -3.14 -21.54
N ASP A 5 4.84 -4.26 -20.92
CA ASP A 5 4.49 -5.53 -21.58
C ASP A 5 5.57 -6.07 -22.53
N ARG A 6 6.85 -5.87 -22.18
CA ARG A 6 7.99 -6.29 -23.00
C ARG A 6 8.68 -7.57 -22.51
N GLY A 7 8.19 -8.17 -21.43
CA GLY A 7 8.79 -9.36 -20.83
C GLY A 7 10.18 -9.10 -20.23
N LEU A 8 10.45 -7.85 -19.82
CA LEU A 8 11.76 -7.44 -19.30
C LEU A 8 12.07 -8.15 -17.98
N PRO A 9 13.26 -8.77 -17.83
CA PRO A 9 13.66 -9.41 -16.58
C PRO A 9 14.19 -8.39 -15.54
N SER A 10 14.56 -7.19 -15.99
CA SER A 10 15.14 -6.12 -15.17
C SER A 10 14.76 -4.76 -15.73
N VAL A 11 14.99 -3.70 -14.94
CA VAL A 11 14.84 -2.32 -15.41
C VAL A 11 15.84 -2.09 -16.56
N PRO A 12 15.41 -1.59 -17.73
CA PRO A 12 16.32 -1.29 -18.84
C PRO A 12 17.33 -0.21 -18.45
N ASP A 13 18.58 -0.30 -18.89
CA ASP A 13 19.62 0.73 -18.71
C ASP A 13 20.56 0.67 -19.92
N PRO A 14 20.91 1.80 -20.59
CA PRO A 14 20.57 3.20 -20.31
C PRO A 14 19.27 3.71 -20.96
N PHE A 15 18.65 4.70 -20.33
CA PHE A 15 17.61 5.57 -20.90
C PHE A 15 17.87 7.04 -20.51
N PRO A 16 17.18 8.05 -21.10
CA PRO A 16 17.50 9.45 -20.87
C PRO A 16 17.49 9.85 -19.38
N LEU A 17 18.55 10.50 -18.91
CA LEU A 17 18.73 10.87 -17.50
C LEU A 17 17.69 11.89 -17.00
N ASP A 18 17.14 12.69 -17.92
CA ASP A 18 16.09 13.69 -17.66
C ASP A 18 14.67 13.10 -17.69
N VAL A 19 14.55 11.77 -17.72
CA VAL A 19 13.25 11.11 -17.75
C VAL A 19 12.43 11.45 -16.49
N ARG A 20 11.21 11.93 -16.72
CA ARG A 20 10.26 12.26 -15.65
C ARG A 20 9.21 11.18 -15.40
N LYS A 21 9.00 10.31 -16.39
CA LYS A 21 7.97 9.27 -16.36
C LYS A 21 8.53 7.97 -16.90
N LEU A 22 8.58 6.94 -16.06
CA LEU A 22 8.99 5.59 -16.45
C LEU A 22 7.82 4.62 -16.24
N LEU A 23 7.42 3.96 -17.32
CA LEU A 23 6.37 2.94 -17.31
C LEU A 23 7.00 1.59 -17.61
N VAL A 24 7.08 0.70 -16.63
CA VAL A 24 7.65 -0.66 -16.77
C VAL A 24 6.66 -1.72 -16.31
N ALA A 25 5.37 -1.41 -16.32
CA ALA A 25 4.32 -2.33 -15.93
C ALA A 25 4.23 -3.56 -16.83
N GLY A 26 3.78 -4.70 -16.30
CA GLY A 26 3.57 -5.93 -17.08
C GLY A 26 4.89 -6.59 -17.52
N ASN A 27 5.91 -6.52 -16.68
CA ASN A 27 7.22 -7.16 -16.92
C ASN A 27 7.52 -8.20 -15.84
N ARG A 28 8.76 -8.70 -15.78
CA ARG A 28 9.21 -9.75 -14.84
C ARG A 28 10.32 -9.23 -13.93
N ILE A 29 10.28 -7.92 -13.63
CA ILE A 29 11.32 -7.26 -12.86
C ILE A 29 11.20 -7.68 -11.39
N GLN A 30 12.29 -8.17 -10.83
CA GLN A 30 12.31 -8.71 -9.46
C GLN A 30 12.92 -7.74 -8.43
N HIS A 31 13.74 -6.79 -8.89
CA HIS A 31 14.41 -5.81 -8.04
C HIS A 31 14.52 -4.46 -8.76
N ILE A 32 14.43 -3.38 -8.01
CA ILE A 32 14.86 -2.05 -8.46
C ILE A 32 16.36 -1.96 -8.14
N PRO A 33 17.24 -1.66 -9.12
CA PRO A 33 18.67 -1.60 -8.87
C PRO A 33 19.04 -0.61 -7.75
N GLU A 34 20.03 -0.94 -6.94
CA GLU A 34 20.59 -0.03 -5.95
C GLU A 34 21.09 1.25 -6.64
N GLY A 35 20.84 2.41 -6.03
CA GLY A 35 21.26 3.69 -6.59
C GLY A 35 20.53 4.11 -7.87
N PHE A 36 19.47 3.41 -8.29
CA PHE A 36 18.69 3.75 -9.48
C PHE A 36 18.28 5.24 -9.51
N PHE A 37 17.80 5.79 -8.39
CA PHE A 37 17.38 7.19 -8.32
C PHE A 37 18.53 8.18 -8.10
N ILE A 38 19.77 7.73 -7.92
CA ILE A 38 20.95 8.61 -7.96
C ILE A 38 21.15 9.10 -9.40
N PHE A 39 20.95 8.22 -10.38
CA PHE A 39 21.05 8.57 -11.80
C PHE A 39 19.74 9.13 -12.37
N TYR A 40 18.60 8.63 -11.90
CA TYR A 40 17.27 8.98 -12.41
C TYR A 40 16.45 9.82 -11.41
N GLY A 41 17.11 10.74 -10.71
CA GLY A 41 16.49 11.60 -9.67
C GLY A 41 15.44 12.59 -10.18
N ASP A 42 15.32 12.77 -11.50
CA ASP A 42 14.29 13.59 -12.16
C ASP A 42 12.94 12.88 -12.34
N LEU A 43 12.85 11.59 -11.98
CA LEU A 43 11.61 10.83 -12.03
C LEU A 43 10.55 11.44 -11.11
N VAL A 44 9.39 11.69 -11.71
CA VAL A 44 8.17 12.19 -11.04
C VAL A 44 7.10 11.09 -10.99
N TYR A 45 7.05 10.24 -12.01
CA TYR A 45 6.05 9.19 -12.15
C TYR A 45 6.73 7.86 -12.45
N LEU A 46 6.47 6.87 -11.60
CA LEU A 46 7.06 5.54 -11.71
C LEU A 46 6.00 4.46 -11.57
N ASP A 47 5.85 3.64 -12.61
CA ASP A 47 4.87 2.56 -12.69
C ASP A 47 5.57 1.20 -12.85
N PHE A 48 5.61 0.46 -11.75
CA PHE A 48 6.15 -0.88 -11.61
C PHE A 48 5.06 -1.93 -11.46
N ARG A 49 3.81 -1.61 -11.83
CA ARG A 49 2.69 -2.55 -11.67
C ARG A 49 2.91 -3.86 -12.37
N ASN A 50 2.34 -4.93 -11.82
CA ASN A 50 2.35 -6.24 -12.48
C ASN A 50 3.77 -6.66 -12.86
N ASN A 51 4.63 -6.73 -11.84
CA ASN A 51 6.01 -7.22 -11.91
C ASN A 51 6.19 -8.32 -10.86
N SER A 52 7.44 -8.62 -10.47
CA SER A 52 7.74 -9.70 -9.52
C SER A 52 8.63 -9.20 -8.37
N LEU A 53 8.49 -7.93 -7.99
CA LEU A 53 9.24 -7.34 -6.87
C LEU A 53 8.90 -8.07 -5.57
N ARG A 54 9.92 -8.53 -4.83
CA ARG A 54 9.72 -9.32 -3.59
C ARG A 54 10.01 -8.54 -2.31
N SER A 55 10.89 -7.55 -2.41
CA SER A 55 11.31 -6.70 -1.29
C SER A 55 11.68 -5.31 -1.79
N LEU A 56 11.67 -4.36 -0.87
CA LEU A 56 12.25 -3.03 -1.04
C LEU A 56 13.42 -2.96 -0.06
N GLU A 57 14.63 -2.97 -0.58
CA GLU A 57 15.84 -2.87 0.24
C GLU A 57 15.96 -1.45 0.82
N GLU A 58 16.66 -1.32 1.95
CA GLU A 58 16.93 -0.02 2.53
C GLU A 58 17.62 0.89 1.50
N GLY A 59 17.12 2.12 1.37
CA GLY A 59 17.68 3.05 0.40
C GLY A 59 17.31 2.79 -1.07
N THR A 60 16.41 1.84 -1.38
CA THR A 60 15.88 1.62 -2.75
C THR A 60 15.44 2.93 -3.42
N PHE A 61 14.85 3.85 -2.65
CA PHE A 61 14.34 5.14 -3.13
C PHE A 61 15.30 6.31 -2.82
N SER A 62 16.54 6.06 -2.44
CA SER A 62 17.53 7.11 -2.16
C SER A 62 17.79 7.94 -3.42
N GLY A 63 17.57 9.26 -3.34
CA GLY A 63 17.65 10.18 -4.48
C GLY A 63 16.32 10.47 -5.18
N SER A 64 15.20 9.85 -4.77
CA SER A 64 13.87 10.02 -5.39
C SER A 64 13.10 11.29 -4.97
N ALA A 65 13.80 12.38 -4.64
CA ALA A 65 13.21 13.57 -4.03
C ALA A 65 12.12 14.28 -4.87
N LYS A 66 12.04 13.99 -6.18
CA LYS A 66 11.03 14.53 -7.11
C LYS A 66 9.86 13.58 -7.37
N LEU A 67 9.91 12.36 -6.86
CA LEU A 67 8.91 11.33 -7.12
C LEU A 67 7.58 11.72 -6.46
N ALA A 68 6.52 11.78 -7.27
CA ALA A 68 5.18 12.17 -6.84
C ALA A 68 4.17 11.02 -6.97
N PHE A 69 4.38 10.12 -7.92
CA PHE A 69 3.51 8.97 -8.17
C PHE A 69 4.35 7.71 -8.22
N LEU A 70 4.05 6.77 -7.32
CA LEU A 70 4.67 5.46 -7.27
C LEU A 70 3.60 4.38 -7.23
N ASP A 71 3.61 3.51 -8.25
CA ASP A 71 2.72 2.37 -8.32
C ASP A 71 3.53 1.07 -8.30
N LEU A 72 3.40 0.34 -7.19
CA LEU A 72 4.01 -0.96 -6.93
C LEU A 72 2.95 -2.06 -6.82
N SER A 73 1.71 -1.79 -7.22
CA SER A 73 0.62 -2.76 -7.10
C SER A 73 0.85 -4.00 -7.98
N TYR A 74 0.23 -5.13 -7.64
CA TYR A 74 0.41 -6.40 -8.35
C TYR A 74 1.90 -6.81 -8.41
N ASN A 75 2.53 -6.88 -7.25
CA ASN A 75 3.87 -7.41 -7.06
C ASN A 75 3.84 -8.46 -5.92
N ASN A 76 5.00 -8.91 -5.48
CA ASN A 76 5.14 -9.96 -4.46
C ASN A 76 5.77 -9.43 -3.17
N LEU A 77 5.58 -8.14 -2.84
CA LEU A 77 6.14 -7.54 -1.63
C LEU A 77 5.51 -8.16 -0.39
N THR A 78 6.32 -8.47 0.62
CA THR A 78 5.85 -9.17 1.84
C THR A 78 5.89 -8.34 3.12
N GLN A 79 6.75 -7.33 3.18
CA GLN A 79 6.99 -6.49 4.35
C GLN A 79 7.39 -5.07 3.92
N LEU A 80 7.07 -4.07 4.75
CA LEU A 80 7.59 -2.71 4.62
C LEU A 80 8.37 -2.31 5.89
N GLY A 81 9.67 -2.07 5.72
CA GLY A 81 10.56 -1.63 6.79
C GLY A 81 10.36 -0.16 7.19
N ALA A 82 10.97 0.22 8.30
CA ALA A 82 11.03 1.61 8.74
C ALA A 82 11.66 2.51 7.67
N GLY A 83 11.04 3.65 7.38
CA GLY A 83 11.56 4.60 6.39
C GLY A 83 11.72 4.05 4.98
N ALA A 84 10.97 3.01 4.59
CA ALA A 84 11.04 2.42 3.24
C ALA A 84 10.92 3.47 2.12
N PHE A 85 10.20 4.57 2.37
CA PHE A 85 10.01 5.68 1.43
C PHE A 85 10.60 7.01 1.93
N ARG A 86 11.55 6.97 2.88
CA ARG A 86 12.07 8.16 3.59
C ARG A 86 12.49 9.30 2.65
N SER A 87 13.14 8.96 1.54
CA SER A 87 13.66 9.93 0.55
C SER A 87 12.62 10.43 -0.46
N ALA A 88 11.42 9.84 -0.49
CA ALA A 88 10.36 10.15 -1.43
C ALA A 88 9.30 11.10 -0.85
N GLY A 89 9.74 12.13 -0.10
CA GLY A 89 8.85 13.03 0.67
C GLY A 89 7.85 13.86 -0.16
N ARG A 90 7.99 13.88 -1.49
CA ARG A 90 7.04 14.53 -2.42
C ARG A 90 5.97 13.58 -2.97
N LEU A 91 5.94 12.32 -2.52
CA LEU A 91 4.91 11.37 -2.95
C LEU A 91 3.54 11.92 -2.63
N VAL A 92 2.67 11.92 -3.63
CA VAL A 92 1.26 12.29 -3.56
C VAL A 92 0.39 11.03 -3.61
N LYS A 93 0.79 10.03 -4.41
CA LYS A 93 0.14 8.72 -4.48
C LYS A 93 1.16 7.60 -4.36
N LEU A 94 0.86 6.67 -3.46
CA LEU A 94 1.56 5.40 -3.28
C LEU A 94 0.54 4.26 -3.38
N SER A 95 0.72 3.39 -4.37
CA SER A 95 -0.07 2.15 -4.46
C SER A 95 0.79 0.93 -4.16
N LEU A 96 0.35 0.16 -3.18
CA LEU A 96 0.91 -1.12 -2.74
C LEU A 96 -0.16 -2.22 -2.78
N ALA A 97 -1.28 -1.95 -3.44
CA ALA A 97 -2.41 -2.86 -3.52
C ALA A 97 -2.01 -4.18 -4.21
N ASN A 98 -2.73 -5.27 -3.93
CA ASN A 98 -2.50 -6.56 -4.59
C ASN A 98 -1.03 -7.00 -4.47
N ASN A 99 -0.51 -6.99 -3.24
CA ASN A 99 0.79 -7.55 -2.88
C ASN A 99 0.58 -8.65 -1.83
N ASN A 100 1.67 -9.15 -1.23
CA ASN A 100 1.63 -10.16 -0.18
C ASN A 100 2.01 -9.59 1.19
N LEU A 101 1.74 -8.30 1.44
CA LEU A 101 2.18 -7.64 2.66
C LEU A 101 1.53 -8.28 3.89
N THR A 102 2.37 -8.69 4.84
CA THR A 102 1.95 -9.27 6.13
C THR A 102 2.29 -8.34 7.29
N GLY A 103 3.10 -7.31 7.06
CA GLY A 103 3.45 -6.31 8.06
C GLY A 103 3.89 -4.99 7.43
N VAL A 104 3.55 -3.90 8.11
CA VAL A 104 3.97 -2.53 7.79
C VAL A 104 4.52 -1.91 9.06
N HIS A 105 5.80 -1.50 9.04
CA HIS A 105 6.41 -0.83 10.17
C HIS A 105 5.70 0.50 10.46
N GLU A 106 5.58 0.88 11.74
CA GLU A 106 4.93 2.13 12.17
C GLU A 106 5.58 3.42 11.62
N ALA A 107 6.81 3.30 11.13
CA ALA A 107 7.63 4.39 10.59
C ALA A 107 7.83 4.23 9.07
N ALA A 108 7.12 3.31 8.42
CA ALA A 108 7.26 3.07 6.97
C ALA A 108 6.95 4.32 6.14
N PHE A 109 6.05 5.18 6.64
CA PHE A 109 5.54 6.36 5.94
C PHE A 109 5.90 7.70 6.60
N GLU A 110 6.82 7.74 7.58
CA GLU A 110 6.98 8.89 8.49
C GLU A 110 7.27 10.25 7.81
N THR A 111 7.89 10.23 6.62
CA THR A 111 8.30 11.45 5.89
C THR A 111 7.38 11.84 4.75
N LEU A 112 6.28 11.10 4.55
CA LEU A 112 5.40 11.27 3.38
C LEU A 112 4.35 12.36 3.62
N GLU A 113 4.80 13.56 3.97
CA GLU A 113 3.94 14.70 4.35
C GLU A 113 2.96 15.13 3.24
N SER A 114 3.32 14.90 1.98
CA SER A 114 2.51 15.26 0.80
C SER A 114 1.54 14.16 0.36
N LEU A 115 1.56 12.98 1.00
CA LEU A 115 0.82 11.82 0.54
C LEU A 115 -0.67 12.00 0.73
N GLN A 116 -1.41 11.93 -0.38
CA GLN A 116 -2.86 12.10 -0.41
C GLN A 116 -3.58 10.77 -0.61
N VAL A 117 -2.95 9.83 -1.32
CA VAL A 117 -3.54 8.52 -1.66
C VAL A 117 -2.59 7.41 -1.24
N LEU A 118 -3.06 6.56 -0.33
CA LEU A 118 -2.39 5.34 0.08
C LEU A 118 -3.31 4.13 -0.18
N GLU A 119 -2.84 3.18 -0.97
CA GLU A 119 -3.58 1.96 -1.29
C GLU A 119 -2.82 0.74 -0.75
N LEU A 120 -3.38 0.09 0.28
CA LEU A 120 -2.87 -1.14 0.92
C LEU A 120 -3.87 -2.31 0.78
N ASN A 121 -4.94 -2.12 0.00
CA ASN A 121 -5.97 -3.13 -0.20
C ASN A 121 -5.44 -4.39 -0.88
N ASP A 122 -6.14 -5.51 -0.70
CA ASP A 122 -5.80 -6.80 -1.29
C ASP A 122 -4.37 -7.23 -0.94
N ASN A 123 -4.09 -7.28 0.37
CA ASN A 123 -2.84 -7.78 0.94
C ASN A 123 -3.16 -8.83 2.02
N ASN A 124 -2.16 -9.25 2.79
CA ASN A 124 -2.30 -10.23 3.87
C ASN A 124 -2.14 -9.60 5.26
N LEU A 125 -2.50 -8.32 5.41
CA LEU A 125 -2.35 -7.60 6.66
C LEU A 125 -3.38 -8.10 7.68
N ARG A 126 -2.90 -8.48 8.85
CA ARG A 126 -3.74 -8.87 9.99
C ARG A 126 -3.93 -7.72 10.99
N SER A 127 -2.98 -6.80 11.04
CA SER A 127 -3.00 -5.60 11.85
C SER A 127 -2.25 -4.47 11.15
N LEU A 128 -2.55 -3.23 11.54
CA LEU A 128 -1.84 -2.03 11.08
C LEU A 128 -1.77 -1.06 12.24
N ASN A 129 -0.56 -0.71 12.65
CA ASN A 129 -0.37 0.25 13.72
C ASN A 129 -0.82 1.64 13.26
N VAL A 130 -1.71 2.27 14.03
CA VAL A 130 -2.28 3.60 13.75
C VAL A 130 -1.20 4.67 13.63
N ALA A 131 -0.05 4.52 14.30
CA ALA A 131 1.08 5.43 14.18
C ALA A 131 1.58 5.57 12.73
N ALA A 132 1.50 4.50 11.92
CA ALA A 132 1.85 4.55 10.49
C ALA A 132 0.95 5.52 9.71
N LEU A 133 -0.33 5.64 10.10
CA LEU A 133 -1.32 6.50 9.45
C LEU A 133 -1.32 7.93 10.04
N ALA A 134 -1.05 8.06 11.33
CA ALA A 134 -0.97 9.35 12.02
C ALA A 134 0.15 10.24 11.45
N ALA A 135 1.18 9.64 10.85
CA ALA A 135 2.27 10.35 10.18
C ALA A 135 1.90 10.97 8.81
N LEU A 136 0.66 10.83 8.35
CA LEU A 136 0.22 11.26 7.01
C LEU A 136 -0.79 12.43 7.09
N PRO A 137 -0.32 13.68 7.29
CA PRO A 137 -1.19 14.82 7.53
C PRO A 137 -2.04 15.22 6.31
N ALA A 138 -1.55 14.97 5.10
CA ALA A 138 -2.24 15.28 3.85
C ALA A 138 -3.15 14.16 3.33
N LEU A 139 -3.29 13.04 4.05
CA LEU A 139 -3.99 11.86 3.55
C LEU A 139 -5.49 12.13 3.34
N ARG A 140 -5.97 11.83 2.13
CA ARG A 140 -7.36 12.03 1.69
C ARG A 140 -8.04 10.75 1.24
N THR A 141 -7.27 9.77 0.80
CA THR A 141 -7.79 8.49 0.33
C THR A 141 -6.93 7.37 0.89
N LEU A 142 -7.58 6.47 1.61
CA LEU A 142 -6.97 5.27 2.17
C LEU A 142 -7.78 4.05 1.73
N ARG A 143 -7.11 3.03 1.20
CA ARG A 143 -7.72 1.72 0.91
C ARG A 143 -7.10 0.63 1.77
N LEU A 144 -7.93 -0.07 2.53
CA LEU A 144 -7.58 -1.15 3.45
C LEU A 144 -8.41 -2.42 3.23
N ASP A 145 -9.33 -2.39 2.27
CA ASP A 145 -10.19 -3.51 1.88
C ASP A 145 -9.40 -4.75 1.47
N GLY A 146 -10.02 -5.92 1.52
CA GLY A 146 -9.40 -7.15 1.02
C GLY A 146 -8.19 -7.63 1.82
N ASN A 147 -8.09 -7.24 3.10
CA ASN A 147 -7.09 -7.74 4.04
C ASN A 147 -7.76 -8.60 5.13
N PRO A 148 -7.10 -9.69 5.60
CA PRO A 148 -7.62 -10.57 6.63
C PRO A 148 -7.39 -9.99 8.04
N TRP A 149 -8.02 -8.85 8.36
CA TRP A 149 -7.84 -8.20 9.66
C TRP A 149 -8.25 -9.12 10.82
N LEU A 150 -7.41 -9.17 11.85
CA LEU A 150 -7.62 -9.92 13.07
C LEU A 150 -8.43 -9.07 14.06
N CYS A 151 -9.59 -9.54 14.54
CA CYS A 151 -10.39 -8.78 15.50
C CYS A 151 -9.82 -8.93 16.93
N ASP A 152 -8.75 -8.20 17.21
CA ASP A 152 -8.12 -8.14 18.55
C ASP A 152 -8.05 -6.70 19.07
N CYS A 153 -7.30 -6.49 20.15
CA CYS A 153 -7.11 -5.18 20.75
C CYS A 153 -6.36 -4.20 19.82
N ASP A 154 -5.45 -4.69 18.97
CA ASP A 154 -4.71 -3.84 18.04
C ASP A 154 -5.65 -3.34 16.93
N PHE A 155 -6.53 -4.20 16.43
CA PHE A 155 -7.56 -3.78 15.49
C PHE A 155 -8.56 -2.80 16.09
N ALA A 156 -8.87 -2.86 17.39
CA ALA A 156 -9.74 -1.87 18.02
C ALA A 156 -9.22 -0.43 17.88
N HIS A 157 -7.89 -0.23 17.96
CA HIS A 157 -7.26 1.06 17.74
C HIS A 157 -7.39 1.51 16.28
N LEU A 158 -7.11 0.61 15.33
CA LEU A 158 -7.28 0.88 13.91
C LEU A 158 -8.73 1.21 13.56
N PHE A 159 -9.67 0.47 14.15
CA PHE A 159 -11.10 0.67 13.98
C PHE A 159 -11.53 2.05 14.48
N SER A 160 -11.11 2.47 15.68
CA SER A 160 -11.38 3.82 16.19
C SER A 160 -10.85 4.90 15.24
N TRP A 161 -9.63 4.73 14.74
CA TRP A 161 -9.06 5.66 13.77
C TRP A 161 -9.89 5.72 12.48
N ILE A 162 -10.33 4.56 11.97
CA ILE A 162 -11.19 4.45 10.78
C ILE A 162 -12.50 5.21 10.99
N GLN A 163 -13.13 5.06 12.16
CA GLN A 163 -14.38 5.75 12.49
C GLN A 163 -14.21 7.28 12.43
N GLU A 164 -13.15 7.79 13.03
CA GLU A 164 -12.82 9.22 13.04
C GLU A 164 -12.45 9.75 11.66
N ASN A 165 -12.01 8.88 10.75
CA ASN A 165 -11.45 9.23 9.44
C ASN A 165 -12.26 8.65 8.28
N VAL A 166 -13.55 8.30 8.47
CA VAL A 166 -14.39 7.64 7.45
C VAL A 166 -14.42 8.39 6.11
N SER A 167 -14.32 9.72 6.13
CA SER A 167 -14.31 10.55 4.92
C SER A 167 -13.10 10.29 4.01
N LYS A 168 -12.02 9.71 4.54
CA LYS A 168 -10.82 9.31 3.80
C LYS A 168 -10.96 7.93 3.14
N LEU A 169 -12.00 7.17 3.47
CA LEU A 169 -12.23 5.86 2.88
C LEU A 169 -13.12 5.97 1.62
N PRO A 170 -13.02 5.01 0.68
CA PRO A 170 -13.96 4.91 -0.44
C PRO A 170 -15.41 5.00 0.04
N LYS A 171 -16.27 5.74 -0.68
CA LYS A 171 -17.66 5.99 -0.27
C LYS A 171 -18.49 4.72 -0.02
N VAL A 172 -18.07 3.57 -0.53
CA VAL A 172 -18.69 2.25 -0.32
C VAL A 172 -18.59 1.79 1.15
N PHE A 173 -17.64 2.30 1.93
CA PHE A 173 -17.51 2.01 3.36
C PHE A 173 -18.54 2.70 4.25
N GLY A 174 -19.15 3.79 3.79
CA GLY A 174 -20.07 4.63 4.58
C GLY A 174 -21.37 3.93 5.00
N THR A 175 -21.71 2.80 4.41
CA THR A 175 -22.92 2.01 4.74
C THR A 175 -22.66 0.87 5.74
N TRP A 176 -21.40 0.57 6.09
CA TRP A 176 -21.02 -0.63 6.88
C TRP A 176 -20.45 -0.34 8.26
N ILE A 177 -20.12 0.91 8.56
CA ILE A 177 -19.67 1.31 9.90
C ILE A 177 -20.72 0.97 10.97
N SER A 178 -22.00 0.98 10.62
CA SER A 178 -23.09 0.56 11.50
C SER A 178 -23.16 -0.95 11.76
N GLU A 179 -22.55 -1.79 10.91
CA GLU A 179 -22.61 -3.27 11.04
C GLU A 179 -21.41 -3.88 11.77
N ILE A 180 -20.28 -3.17 11.87
CA ILE A 180 -19.14 -3.61 12.70
C ILE A 180 -19.53 -3.69 14.19
N ILE A 181 -20.60 -3.00 14.59
CA ILE A 181 -21.18 -3.05 15.94
C ILE A 181 -21.83 -4.43 16.26
N LEU A 182 -22.08 -5.32 15.28
CA LEU A 182 -22.89 -6.52 15.51
C LEU A 182 -22.16 -7.88 15.57
N TRP A 183 -20.83 -7.95 15.35
CA TRP A 183 -20.10 -9.23 15.37
C TRP A 183 -18.86 -9.29 16.29
N GLY A 184 -18.66 -8.33 17.19
CA GLY A 184 -17.38 -8.16 17.89
C GLY A 184 -17.33 -8.38 19.41
N LEU A 185 -18.46 -8.52 20.12
CA LEU A 185 -18.45 -8.66 21.59
C LEU A 185 -19.39 -9.78 22.07
N GLY A 186 -19.16 -11.00 21.57
CA GLY A 186 -19.72 -12.22 22.16
C GLY A 186 -18.60 -13.07 22.77
N PRO A 187 -18.77 -13.67 23.97
CA PRO A 187 -17.75 -14.52 24.56
C PRO A 187 -17.52 -15.76 23.66
N SER A 188 -16.30 -15.90 23.14
CA SER A 188 -15.92 -17.02 22.28
C SER A 188 -15.84 -18.32 23.09
N THR A 189 -16.87 -19.16 22.97
CA THR A 189 -16.75 -20.58 23.30
C THR A 189 -16.26 -21.32 22.07
N GLY A 190 -14.94 -21.44 21.93
CA GLY A 190 -14.31 -22.36 20.98
C GLY A 190 -13.45 -21.71 19.89
N GLY A 191 -12.15 -21.59 20.15
CA GLY A 191 -11.04 -21.84 19.20
C GLY A 191 -10.88 -21.05 17.90
N SER A 192 -11.86 -20.29 17.41
CA SER A 192 -11.71 -19.49 16.18
C SER A 192 -11.43 -18.03 16.52
N VAL A 193 -10.32 -17.51 16.00
CA VAL A 193 -10.02 -16.07 16.10
C VAL A 193 -10.96 -15.33 15.15
N ALA A 194 -11.71 -14.35 15.65
CA ALA A 194 -12.65 -13.58 14.83
C ALA A 194 -11.87 -12.75 13.78
N SER A 195 -12.35 -12.73 12.54
CA SER A 195 -11.82 -11.88 11.46
C SER A 195 -12.79 -10.75 11.16
N CYS A 196 -12.24 -9.55 10.97
CA CYS A 196 -13.00 -8.31 10.77
C CYS A 196 -12.88 -7.90 9.31
N GLY A 197 -13.98 -8.00 8.55
CA GLY A 197 -13.98 -7.67 7.13
C GLY A 197 -14.08 -6.16 6.87
N LEU A 198 -13.15 -5.63 6.09
CA LEU A 198 -13.31 -4.38 5.35
C LEU A 198 -13.56 -4.78 3.88
N GLN A 199 -14.80 -4.98 3.45
CA GLN A 199 -15.12 -5.46 2.10
C GLN A 199 -15.78 -4.39 1.22
N ASP A 200 -15.38 -4.34 -0.05
CA ASP A 200 -16.06 -3.61 -1.11
C ASP A 200 -17.25 -4.44 -1.61
N THR A 201 -18.47 -3.92 -1.44
CA THR A 201 -19.70 -4.63 -1.84
C THR A 201 -19.88 -4.77 -3.35
N ALA A 202 -19.02 -4.14 -4.17
CA ALA A 202 -19.08 -4.29 -5.62
C ALA A 202 -18.80 -5.72 -6.13
N HIS A 203 -18.18 -6.58 -5.32
CA HIS A 203 -17.83 -7.98 -5.67
C HIS A 203 -18.23 -8.99 -4.58
N SER A 204 -19.39 -8.82 -3.93
CA SER A 204 -19.96 -9.90 -3.13
C SER A 204 -20.54 -10.97 -4.08
N PRO A 205 -20.05 -12.23 -4.08
CA PRO A 205 -20.81 -13.31 -4.67
C PRO A 205 -22.06 -13.43 -3.83
N ARG A 206 -23.22 -13.15 -4.45
CA ARG A 206 -24.52 -13.41 -3.84
C ARG A 206 -24.51 -14.82 -3.26
N GLY A 207 -25.04 -14.91 -2.04
CA GLY A 207 -24.90 -16.06 -1.14
C GLY A 207 -25.17 -17.43 -1.75
N GLU A 208 -24.55 -18.41 -1.12
CA GLU A 208 -25.14 -19.74 -1.00
C GLU A 208 -25.29 -20.06 0.49
N ILE A 209 -26.37 -20.78 0.75
CA ILE A 209 -27.13 -20.93 1.99
C ILE A 209 -26.53 -22.04 2.84
#